data_AF-A0A942A1Q0-F1
#
_entry.id   AF-A0A942A1Q0-F1
#
_cell.length_a   1.000
_cell.length_b   1.000
_cell.length_c   1.000
_cell.angle_alpha   90.00
_cell.angle_beta   90.00
_cell.angle_gamma   90.00
#
_symmetry.space_group_name_H-M   'P 1'
#
loop_
_entity.id
_entity.type
_entity.pdbx_description
1 polymer ?
#
loop_
_entity_poly.entity_id
_entity_poly.type
_entity_poly.pdbx_seq_one_letter_code
_entity_poly.pdbx_strand_id
1 'polypeptide(L)'
;MGHYGTDIDEDKVTQASPRVFETLACGSFQIVDAKKDVVTLFNSGEHLVCFKKVLEVKGLVKEYLGNQQKRKEIANSGRNEVLAKHTWVHRIEEMLAAVGTL
;
A
#
# COMPACT_ATOMS: atom_id res chain seq x y z
N MET A 1 0.93 -15.46 -9.30
CA MET A 1 1.78 -15.04 -8.17
C MET A 1 3.01 -14.37 -8.78
N GLY A 2 3.29 -13.11 -8.48
CA GLY A 2 4.32 -12.35 -9.20
C GLY A 2 5.71 -12.95 -9.04
N HIS A 3 6.49 -12.99 -10.11
CA HIS A 3 7.93 -13.25 -10.02
C HIS A 3 8.60 -12.02 -9.42
N TYR A 4 9.03 -12.13 -8.16
CA TYR A 4 9.92 -11.17 -7.55
C TYR A 4 11.32 -11.45 -8.07
N GLY A 5 11.76 -10.69 -9.09
CA GLY A 5 13.17 -10.62 -9.46
C GLY A 5 14.00 -10.08 -8.30
N THR A 6 15.32 -10.07 -8.45
CA THR A 6 16.23 -9.44 -7.47
C THR A 6 15.92 -7.95 -7.29
N ASP A 7 15.46 -7.31 -8.36
CA ASP A 7 15.05 -5.92 -8.44
C ASP A 7 13.57 -5.83 -8.83
N ILE A 8 12.85 -4.84 -8.27
CA ILE A 8 11.49 -4.53 -8.68
C ILE A 8 11.53 -3.67 -9.94
N ASP A 9 10.81 -4.08 -10.98
CA ASP A 9 10.59 -3.26 -12.17
C ASP A 9 9.61 -2.13 -11.81
N GLU A 10 10.16 -0.95 -11.51
CA GLU A 10 9.41 0.24 -11.09
C GLU A 10 8.53 0.80 -12.21
N ASP A 11 8.87 0.54 -13.47
CA ASP A 11 8.15 1.05 -14.64
C ASP A 11 7.02 0.12 -15.08
N LYS A 12 7.05 -1.14 -14.65
CA LYS A 12 5.97 -2.09 -14.90
C LYS A 12 4.70 -1.69 -14.17
N VAL A 13 3.77 -1.11 -14.93
CA VAL A 13 2.44 -0.76 -14.45
C VAL A 13 1.57 -2.01 -14.36
N THR A 14 1.14 -2.32 -13.15
CA THR A 14 0.11 -3.33 -12.88
C THR A 14 -1.07 -2.70 -12.14
N GLN A 15 -1.95 -3.52 -11.60
CA GLN A 15 -2.93 -3.09 -10.62
C GLN A 15 -2.36 -3.30 -9.21
N ALA A 16 -2.53 -2.30 -8.34
CA ALA A 16 -2.23 -2.47 -6.92
C ALA A 16 -3.04 -3.67 -6.39
N SER A 17 -2.35 -4.60 -5.74
CA SER A 17 -2.97 -5.82 -5.24
C SER A 17 -4.11 -5.46 -4.27
N PRO A 18 -5.30 -6.09 -4.37
CA PRO A 18 -6.37 -5.91 -3.39
C PRO A 18 -5.91 -6.11 -1.94
N ARG A 19 -4.90 -6.98 -1.74
CA ARG A 19 -4.31 -7.24 -0.42
C ARG A 19 -3.67 -6.02 0.22
N VAL A 20 -3.21 -5.03 -0.54
CA VAL A 20 -2.68 -3.78 0.02
C VAL A 20 -3.80 -3.05 0.74
N PHE A 21 -4.92 -2.83 0.07
CA PHE A 21 -6.08 -2.15 0.63
C PHE A 21 -6.68 -2.92 1.81
N GLU A 22 -6.87 -4.23 1.67
CA GLU A 22 -7.44 -5.08 2.74
C GLU A 22 -6.57 -5.10 4.01
N THR A 23 -5.25 -5.21 3.85
CA THR A 23 -4.30 -5.24 4.98
C THR A 23 -4.33 -3.91 5.74
N LEU A 24 -4.30 -2.79 5.02
CA LEU A 24 -4.38 -1.45 5.60
C LEU A 24 -5.74 -1.19 6.25
N ALA A 25 -6.86 -1.59 5.63
CA ALA A 25 -8.20 -1.45 6.22
C ALA A 25 -8.34 -2.16 7.57
N CYS A 26 -7.65 -3.29 7.75
CA CYS A 26 -7.57 -4.01 9.03
C CYS A 26 -6.71 -3.28 10.09
N GLY A 27 -5.96 -2.24 9.74
CA GLY A 27 -5.03 -1.55 10.64
C GLY A 27 -3.72 -2.32 10.84
N SER A 28 -3.29 -3.08 9.86
CA SER A 28 -2.01 -3.80 9.92
C SER A 28 -0.88 -2.98 9.31
N PHE A 29 0.31 -3.06 9.91
CA PHE A 29 1.54 -2.53 9.32
C PHE A 29 1.96 -3.40 8.13
N GLN A 30 2.23 -2.79 6.98
CA GLN A 30 2.57 -3.50 5.75
C GLN A 30 3.90 -3.02 5.16
N ILE A 31 4.76 -3.98 4.82
CA ILE A 31 5.90 -3.80 3.92
C ILE A 31 5.52 -4.37 2.55
N VAL A 32 5.66 -3.59 1.48
CA VAL A 32 5.24 -3.96 0.12
C VAL A 32 6.27 -3.49 -0.91
N ASP A 33 6.28 -4.10 -2.09
CA ASP A 33 7.14 -3.65 -3.17
C ASP A 33 6.74 -2.24 -3.66
N ALA A 34 7.72 -1.47 -4.12
CA ALA A 34 7.56 -0.09 -4.58
C ALA A 34 7.00 0.00 -6.02
N LYS A 35 6.05 -0.86 -6.40
CA LYS A 35 5.42 -0.76 -7.73
C LYS A 35 4.71 0.58 -7.90
N LYS A 36 4.71 1.07 -9.14
CA LYS A 36 4.15 2.37 -9.52
C LYS A 36 2.71 2.59 -9.05
N ASP A 37 1.88 1.56 -9.18
CA ASP A 37 0.48 1.55 -8.76
C ASP A 37 0.30 1.74 -7.24
N VAL A 38 1.17 1.15 -6.42
CA VAL A 38 1.19 1.33 -4.97
C VAL A 38 1.65 2.73 -4.61
N VAL A 39 2.79 3.19 -5.14
CA VAL A 39 3.36 4.51 -4.78
C VAL A 39 2.58 5.70 -5.33
N THR A 40 1.70 5.47 -6.32
CA THR A 40 0.75 6.51 -6.79
C THR A 40 -0.42 6.69 -5.82
N LEU A 41 -0.76 5.66 -5.05
CA LEU A 41 -1.91 5.64 -4.14
C LEU A 41 -1.52 5.88 -2.68
N PHE A 42 -0.29 5.53 -2.29
CA PHE A 42 0.15 5.55 -0.90
C PHE A 42 1.56 6.13 -0.72
N ASN A 43 1.76 6.81 0.40
CA ASN A 43 3.04 7.37 0.79
C ASN A 43 3.82 6.38 1.66
N SER A 44 5.04 6.02 1.22
CA SER A 44 5.95 5.17 2.00
C SER A 44 6.46 5.91 3.25
N GLY A 45 6.46 5.23 4.40
CA GLY A 45 6.81 5.79 5.70
C GLY A 45 5.65 6.49 6.42
N GLU A 46 4.52 6.65 5.75
CA GLU A 46 3.29 7.26 6.28
C GLU A 46 2.13 6.26 6.31
N HIS A 47 1.73 5.71 5.15
CA HIS A 47 0.60 4.77 5.05
C HIS A 47 1.04 3.31 5.12
N LEU A 48 2.20 3.02 4.53
CA LEU A 48 2.82 1.70 4.42
C LEU A 48 4.34 1.88 4.26
N VAL A 49 5.11 0.81 4.11
CA VAL A 49 6.54 0.89 3.82
C VAL A 49 6.86 0.17 2.51
N CYS A 50 7.48 0.88 1.58
CA CYS A 50 7.89 0.31 0.29
C CYS A 50 9.34 -0.18 0.33
N PHE A 51 9.63 -1.26 -0.40
CA PHE A 51 10.99 -1.70 -0.75
C PHE A 51 11.17 -1.76 -2.26
N LYS A 52 12.38 -1.47 -2.74
CA LYS A 52 12.75 -1.51 -4.16
C LYS A 52 13.51 -2.78 -4.52
N LYS A 53 14.20 -3.38 -3.53
CA LYS A 53 14.93 -4.64 -3.69
C LYS A 53 14.54 -5.61 -2.60
N VAL A 54 14.36 -6.88 -2.97
CA VAL A 54 13.98 -7.93 -2.01
C VAL A 54 14.99 -8.04 -0.85
N LEU A 55 16.27 -7.75 -1.12
CA LEU A 55 17.34 -7.75 -0.12
C LEU A 55 17.13 -6.72 1.01
N GLU A 56 16.39 -5.63 0.76
CA GLU A 56 16.09 -4.58 1.75
C GLU A 56 15.08 -5.05 2.81
N VAL A 57 14.20 -6.00 2.44
CA VAL A 57 13.08 -6.45 3.27
C VAL A 57 13.55 -6.95 4.63
N LYS A 58 14.67 -7.69 4.68
CA LYS A 58 15.22 -8.21 5.94
C LYS A 58 15.62 -7.07 6.90
N GLY A 59 16.19 -5.99 6.36
CA GLY A 59 16.56 -4.81 7.13
C GLY A 59 15.33 -4.08 7.67
N LEU A 60 14.36 -3.81 6.79
CA LEU A 60 13.10 -3.16 7.15
C LEU A 60 12.33 -3.96 8.22
N VAL A 61 12.22 -5.28 8.08
CA VAL A 61 11.59 -6.14 9.09
C VAL A 61 12.28 -5.98 10.44
N LYS A 62 13.62 -6.00 10.49
CA LYS A 62 14.37 -5.85 11.74
C LYS A 62 14.13 -4.46 12.37
N GLU A 63 14.18 -3.40 11.58
CA GLU A 63 13.95 -2.02 12.02
C GLU A 63 12.57 -1.86 12.65
N TYR A 64 11.52 -2.24 11.90
CA TYR A 64 10.15 -2.02 12.34
C TYR A 64 9.69 -2.99 13.42
N LEU A 65 10.25 -4.22 13.48
CA LEU A 65 10.03 -5.09 14.64
C LEU A 65 10.53 -4.45 15.94
N GLY A 66 11.65 -3.72 15.89
CA GLY A 66 12.21 -3.00 17.04
C GLY A 66 11.47 -1.71 17.42
N ASN A 67 10.58 -1.19 16.56
CA ASN A 67 9.87 0.07 16.79
C ASN A 67 8.34 -0.11 16.69
N GLN A 68 7.74 -0.66 17.75
CA GLN A 68 6.30 -0.93 17.79
C GLN A 68 5.45 0.35 17.66
N GLN A 69 5.89 1.46 18.25
CA GLN A 69 5.16 2.72 18.19
C GLN A 69 5.07 3.25 16.76
N LYS A 70 6.21 3.33 16.06
CA LYS A 70 6.24 3.75 14.65
C LYS A 70 5.41 2.83 13.75
N ARG A 71 5.44 1.51 13.99
CA ARG A 71 4.58 0.56 13.26
C ARG A 71 3.10 0.85 13.45
N LYS A 72 2.66 1.12 14.69
CA LYS A 72 1.25 1.44 14.99
C LYS A 72 0.82 2.75 14.34
N GLU A 73 1.67 3.77 14.37
CA GLU A 73 1.41 5.06 13.72
C GLU A 73 1.19 4.89 12.21
N ILE A 74 2.11 4.20 11.53
CA ILE A 74 1.99 3.94 10.09
C ILE A 74 0.74 3.12 9.78
N ALA A 75 0.49 2.05 10.53
CA ALA A 75 -0.67 1.19 10.32
C ALA A 75 -2.00 1.93 10.49
N ASN A 76 -2.10 2.80 11.50
CA ASN A 76 -3.28 3.63 11.73
C ASN A 76 -3.47 4.67 10.62
N SER A 77 -2.37 5.31 10.19
CA SER A 77 -2.42 6.27 9.09
C SER A 77 -2.86 5.61 7.77
N GLY A 78 -2.28 4.45 7.43
CA GLY A 78 -2.69 3.68 6.25
C GLY A 78 -4.13 3.19 6.30
N ARG A 79 -4.62 2.81 7.49
CA ARG A 79 -6.03 2.47 7.69
C ARG A 79 -6.94 3.66 7.40
N ASN A 80 -6.60 4.83 7.95
CA ASN A 80 -7.37 6.04 7.75
C ASN A 80 -7.43 6.42 6.26
N GLU A 81 -6.30 6.33 5.55
CA GLU A 81 -6.23 6.60 4.12
C GLU A 81 -7.16 5.67 3.31
N VAL A 82 -7.09 4.36 3.56
CA VAL A 82 -7.96 3.39 2.84
C VAL A 82 -9.43 3.63 3.12
N LEU A 83 -9.81 3.85 4.38
CA LEU A 83 -11.20 4.08 4.74
C LEU A 83 -11.73 5.41 4.20
N ALA A 84 -10.88 6.43 4.04
CA ALA A 84 -11.26 7.75 3.55
C ALA A 84 -11.33 7.85 2.02
N LYS A 85 -10.61 7.00 1.26
CA LYS A 85 -10.45 7.19 -0.20
C LYS A 85 -10.54 5.94 -1.07
N HIS A 86 -10.46 4.75 -0.48
CA HIS A 86 -10.19 3.53 -1.26
C HIS A 86 -11.18 2.40 -0.99
N THR A 87 -12.32 2.71 -0.39
CA THR A 87 -13.42 1.75 -0.26
C THR A 87 -14.13 1.54 -1.60
N TRP A 88 -14.89 0.44 -1.70
CA TRP A 88 -15.76 0.19 -2.86
C TRP A 88 -16.82 1.27 -3.07
N VAL A 89 -17.28 1.93 -1.99
CA VAL A 89 -18.24 3.03 -2.10
C VAL A 89 -17.65 4.16 -2.93
N HIS A 90 -16.44 4.63 -2.58
CA HIS A 90 -15.75 5.67 -3.35
C HIS A 90 -15.57 5.28 -4.82
N ARG A 91 -15.22 4.02 -5.11
CA ARG A 91 -15.01 3.53 -6.49
C ARG A 91 -16.31 3.52 -7.29
N ILE A 92 -17.42 3.13 -6.67
CA ILE A 92 -18.73 3.14 -7.33
C ILE A 92 -19.20 4.57 -7.58
N GLU A 93 -19.00 5.48 -6.62
CA GLU A 93 -19.32 6.90 -6.77
C GLU A 93 -18.52 7.53 -7.92
N GLU A 94 -17.22 7.28 -8.01
CA GLU A 94 -16.37 7.72 -9.13
C GLU A 94 -16.87 7.17 -10.48
N MET A 95 -17.25 5.90 -10.55
CA MET A 95 -17.77 5.28 -11.78
C MET A 95 -19.11 5.91 -12.20
N LEU A 96 -20.02 6.12 -11.27
CA LEU A 96 -21.34 6.70 -11.54
C LEU A 96 -21.24 8.17 -11.96
N ALA A 97 -20.34 8.94 -11.35
CA ALA A 97 -20.04 10.32 -11.75
C ALA A 97 -19.44 10.38 -13.16
N ALA A 98 -18.54 9.45 -13.50
CA ALA A 98 -17.91 9.40 -14.83
C ALA A 98 -18.92 9.12 -15.97
N VAL A 99 -20.03 8.44 -15.70
CA VAL A 99 -21.10 8.16 -16.69
C VAL A 99 -22.30 9.11 -16.58
N GLY A 100 -22.24 10.13 -15.71
CA GLY A 100 -23.26 11.17 -15.59
C GLY A 100 -24.53 10.76 -14.84
N THR A 101 -24.43 9.75 -13.97
CA THR A 101 -25.54 9.25 -13.14
C THR A 101 -25.48 9.70 -11.67
N LEU A 102 -24.47 10.51 -11.32
CA LEU A 102 -24.34 11.27 -10.08
C LEU A 102 -24.00 12.72 -10.39
#